data_AF-A0A1F9MS46-F1
#
_entry.id   AF-A0A1F9MS46-F1
#
_cell.length_a   1.000
_cell.length_b   1.000
_cell.length_c   1.000
_cell.angle_alpha   90.00
_cell.angle_beta   90.00
_cell.angle_gamma   90.00
#
_symmetry.space_group_name_H-M   'P 1'
#
loop_
_entity.id
_entity.type
_entity.pdbx_description
1 polymer ?
#
loop_
_entity_poly.entity_id
_entity_poly.type
_entity_poly.pdbx_seq_one_letter_code
_entity_poly.pdbx_strand_id
1 'polypeptide(L)'
;MRLAPVFDIVTTTAYIRNDIPALALAGAKKWWPRKVLEQFAIVHLSLPPAQAREIIDRCAAAVMETRAALAKYLGEHQEFATVSGRMLDIWRDGVEGLTGRT
;
A
#
# COMPACT_ATOMS: atom_id res chain seq x y z
N MET A 1 -19.45 8.58 17.82
CA MET A 1 -18.11 7.99 18.10
C MET A 1 -17.16 8.39 16.99
N ARG A 2 -15.90 8.70 17.30
CA ARG A 2 -14.84 9.03 16.32
C ARG A 2 -13.72 8.00 16.45
N LEU A 3 -13.22 7.50 15.34
CA LEU A 3 -12.04 6.63 15.33
C LEU A 3 -10.80 7.44 15.73
N ALA A 4 -9.91 6.83 16.51
CA ALA A 4 -8.59 7.39 16.74
C ALA A 4 -7.81 7.48 15.40
N PRO A 5 -6.85 8.39 15.27
CA PRO A 5 -5.96 8.41 14.11
C PRO A 5 -5.25 7.06 13.92
N VAL A 6 -4.84 6.78 12.69
CA VAL A 6 -4.04 5.59 12.38
C VAL A 6 -2.60 5.83 12.81
N PHE A 7 -2.01 4.86 13.48
CA PHE A 7 -0.61 4.89 13.94
C PHE A 7 0.09 3.59 13.51
N ASP A 8 1.41 3.54 13.69
CA ASP A 8 2.25 2.36 13.45
C ASP A 8 2.18 1.83 12.00
N ILE A 9 2.15 2.75 11.03
CA ILE A 9 2.24 2.42 9.61
C ILE A 9 3.70 2.23 9.23
N VAL A 10 4.10 0.98 9.03
CA VAL A 10 5.47 0.61 8.65
C VAL A 10 5.48 -0.27 7.40
N THR A 11 6.49 -0.11 6.53
CA THR A 11 6.73 -1.01 5.39
C THR A 11 7.54 -2.21 5.88
N THR A 12 6.89 -3.18 6.53
CA THR A 12 7.56 -4.35 7.14
C THR A 12 8.38 -5.15 6.14
N THR A 13 7.91 -5.26 4.90
CA THR A 13 8.58 -6.00 3.81
C THR A 13 9.94 -5.43 3.42
N ALA A 14 10.24 -4.17 3.75
CA ALA A 14 11.58 -3.59 3.58
C ALA A 14 12.61 -4.25 4.52
N TYR A 15 12.15 -4.84 5.61
CA TYR A 15 12.95 -5.55 6.62
C TYR A 15 12.78 -7.07 6.54
N ILE A 16 11.55 -7.54 6.31
CA ILE A 16 11.17 -8.96 6.29
C ILE A 16 10.56 -9.29 4.92
N ARG A 17 11.40 -9.73 3.99
CA ARG A 17 11.05 -9.85 2.55
C ARG A 17 9.73 -10.55 2.25
N ASN A 18 9.40 -11.62 2.97
CA ASN A 18 8.24 -12.47 2.71
C ASN A 18 7.11 -12.27 3.73
N ASP A 19 7.06 -11.09 4.37
CA ASP A 19 5.98 -10.77 5.30
C ASP A 19 4.62 -10.68 4.59
N ILE A 20 3.58 -11.07 5.31
CA ILE A 20 2.20 -11.20 4.81
C ILE A 20 1.25 -10.32 5.62
N PRO A 21 0.13 -9.85 5.04
CA PRO A 21 -0.81 -9.00 5.76
C PRO A 21 -1.35 -9.68 7.01
N ALA A 22 -1.52 -8.90 8.09
CA ALA A 22 -2.03 -9.40 9.36
C ALA A 22 -3.47 -9.92 9.25
N LEU A 23 -4.31 -9.20 8.50
CA LEU A 23 -5.71 -9.53 8.27
C LEU A 23 -5.85 -10.49 7.08
N ALA A 24 -6.67 -11.51 7.27
CA ALA A 24 -7.05 -12.45 6.21
C ALA A 24 -8.23 -11.91 5.41
N LEU A 25 -8.19 -12.05 4.08
CA LEU A 25 -9.33 -11.85 3.20
C LEU A 25 -9.69 -13.17 2.53
N ALA A 26 -10.99 -13.49 2.50
CA ALA A 26 -11.52 -14.72 1.91
C ALA A 26 -10.80 -16.01 2.39
N GLY A 27 -10.48 -16.08 3.69
CA GLY A 27 -9.89 -17.27 4.33
C GLY A 27 -8.39 -17.49 4.07
N ALA A 28 -7.70 -16.58 3.39
CA ALA A 28 -6.26 -16.68 3.14
C ALA A 28 -5.50 -15.47 3.73
N LYS A 29 -4.18 -15.60 3.91
CA LYS A 29 -3.27 -14.47 4.14
C LYS A 29 -2.26 -14.42 3.00
N LYS A 30 -2.37 -13.41 2.14
CA LYS A 30 -1.46 -13.16 1.01
C LYS A 30 -1.68 -11.76 0.48
N TRP A 31 -0.78 -11.24 -0.34
CA TRP A 31 -1.04 -10.00 -1.06
C TRP A 31 -2.04 -10.26 -2.21
N TRP A 32 -3.13 -9.50 -2.25
CA TRP A 32 -4.22 -9.72 -3.21
C TRP A 32 -4.17 -8.77 -4.40
N PRO A 33 -4.54 -9.24 -5.60
CA PRO A 33 -4.70 -8.35 -6.74
C PRO A 33 -5.91 -7.44 -6.56
N ARG A 34 -5.92 -6.29 -7.25
CA ARG A 34 -6.98 -5.27 -7.17
C ARG A 34 -8.39 -5.84 -7.26
N LYS A 35 -8.64 -6.75 -8.20
CA LYS A 35 -9.97 -7.35 -8.40
C LYS A 35 -10.53 -8.01 -7.14
N VAL A 36 -9.67 -8.64 -6.33
CA VAL A 36 -10.10 -9.28 -5.08
C VAL A 36 -10.40 -8.24 -4.00
N LEU A 37 -9.60 -7.16 -3.92
CA LEU A 37 -9.86 -6.05 -3.01
C LEU A 37 -11.18 -5.33 -3.33
N GLU A 38 -11.44 -5.07 -4.62
CA GLU A 38 -12.70 -4.49 -5.08
C GLU A 38 -13.90 -5.39 -4.75
N GLN A 39 -13.78 -6.69 -5.03
CA GLN A 39 -14.83 -7.64 -4.71
C GLN A 39 -15.11 -7.68 -3.20
N PHE A 40 -14.05 -7.63 -2.38
CA PHE A 40 -14.20 -7.59 -0.93
C PHE A 40 -14.93 -6.32 -0.47
N ALA A 41 -14.55 -5.16 -1.00
CA ALA A 41 -15.19 -3.88 -0.70
C ALA A 41 -16.70 -3.88 -1.05
N ILE A 42 -17.06 -4.46 -2.20
CA ILE A 42 -18.44 -4.50 -2.66
C ILE A 42 -19.27 -5.50 -1.82
N VAL A 43 -18.76 -6.73 -1.67
CA VAL A 43 -19.53 -7.83 -1.04
C VAL A 43 -19.60 -7.70 0.48
N HIS A 44 -18.50 -7.32 1.12
CA HIS A 44 -18.39 -7.37 2.58
C HIS A 44 -18.48 -6.00 3.25
N LEU A 45 -18.10 -4.92 2.55
CA LEU A 45 -18.17 -3.56 3.08
C LEU A 45 -19.35 -2.75 2.50
N SER A 46 -20.13 -3.34 1.60
CA SER A 46 -21.28 -2.70 0.94
C SER A 46 -20.92 -1.38 0.23
N LEU A 47 -19.69 -1.25 -0.27
CA LEU A 47 -19.25 -0.07 -1.00
C LEU A 47 -19.72 -0.12 -2.46
N PRO A 48 -20.20 0.99 -3.04
CA PRO A 48 -20.42 1.10 -4.47
C PRO A 48 -19.14 0.79 -5.27
N PRO A 49 -19.22 0.11 -6.43
CA PRO A 49 -18.05 -0.24 -7.22
C PRO A 49 -17.16 0.95 -7.60
N ALA A 50 -17.76 2.10 -7.90
CA ALA A 50 -17.02 3.32 -8.23
C ALA A 50 -16.20 3.82 -7.03
N GLN A 51 -16.77 3.78 -5.82
CA GLN A 51 -16.10 4.22 -4.60
C GLN A 51 -14.95 3.27 -4.23
N ALA A 52 -15.12 1.95 -4.40
CA ALA A 52 -14.05 0.99 -4.16
C ALA A 52 -12.83 1.25 -5.06
N ARG A 53 -13.05 1.52 -6.34
CA ARG A 53 -12.00 1.91 -7.29
C ARG A 53 -11.31 3.20 -6.88
N GLU A 54 -12.09 4.23 -6.59
CA GLU A 54 -11.57 5.55 -6.19
C GLU A 54 -10.69 5.46 -4.95
N ILE A 55 -11.08 4.70 -3.94
CA ILE A 55 -10.28 4.50 -2.71
C ILE A 55 -8.92 3.87 -3.06
N ILE A 56 -8.91 2.81 -3.87
CA ILE A 56 -7.66 2.16 -4.28
C ILE A 56 -6.76 3.12 -5.07
N ASP A 57 -7.34 3.86 -6.01
CA ASP A 57 -6.60 4.82 -6.85
C ASP A 57 -6.04 5.99 -6.01
N ARG A 58 -6.80 6.49 -5.04
CA ARG A 58 -6.34 7.54 -4.11
C ARG A 58 -5.21 7.05 -3.20
N CYS A 59 -5.29 5.81 -2.70
CA CYS A 59 -4.20 5.21 -1.93
C CYS A 59 -2.94 5.08 -2.79
N ALA A 60 -3.06 4.61 -4.03
CA ALA A 60 -1.93 4.49 -4.94
C ALA A 60 -1.29 5.85 -5.25
N ALA A 61 -2.10 6.88 -5.51
CA ALA A 61 -1.61 8.25 -5.73
C ALA A 61 -0.86 8.80 -4.50
N ALA A 62 -1.43 8.65 -3.30
CA ALA A 62 -0.78 9.09 -2.06
C ALA A 62 0.56 8.39 -1.80
N VAL A 63 0.66 7.09 -2.14
CA VAL A 63 1.93 6.35 -2.06
C VAL A 63 2.95 6.92 -3.05
N MET A 64 2.54 7.25 -4.28
CA MET A 64 3.44 7.86 -5.27
C MET A 64 3.91 9.26 -4.88
N GLU A 65 3.04 10.07 -4.29
CA GLU A 65 3.42 11.37 -3.71
C GLU A 65 4.44 11.19 -2.58
N THR A 66 4.17 10.25 -1.68
CA THR A 66 5.08 9.92 -0.56
C THR A 66 6.42 9.39 -1.06
N ARG A 67 6.43 8.60 -2.15
CA ARG A 67 7.64 8.11 -2.81
C ARG A 67 8.52 9.26 -3.29
N ALA A 68 7.94 10.30 -3.88
CA ALA A 68 8.68 11.49 -4.30
C ALA A 68 9.27 12.26 -3.12
N ALA A 69 8.51 12.39 -2.01
CA ALA A 69 9.00 13.00 -0.78
C ALA A 69 10.17 12.22 -0.17
N LEU A 70 10.09 10.88 -0.15
CA LEU A 70 11.16 10.02 0.35
C LEU A 70 12.42 10.13 -0.51
N ALA A 71 12.28 10.18 -1.84
CA ALA A 71 13.42 10.36 -2.73
C ALA A 71 14.17 11.68 -2.45
N LYS A 72 13.43 12.76 -2.13
CA LYS A 72 14.03 14.04 -1.71
C LYS A 72 14.75 13.91 -0.35
N TYR A 73 14.12 13.27 0.63
CA TYR A 73 14.68 13.08 1.97
C TYR A 73 16.03 12.32 1.93
N LEU A 74 16.19 11.39 1.00
CA LEU A 74 17.45 10.65 0.84
C LEU A 74 18.63 11.50 0.36
N GLY A 75 18.37 12.66 -0.24
CA GLY A 75 19.45 13.60 -0.55
C GLY A 75 20.18 14.10 0.69
N GLU A 76 19.50 14.09 1.85
CA GLU A 76 20.00 14.64 3.11
C GLU A 76 20.36 13.54 4.14
N HIS A 77 19.85 12.31 3.96
CA HIS A 77 19.95 11.22 4.95
C HIS A 77 20.39 9.88 4.32
N GLN A 78 21.68 9.75 4.03
CA GLN A 78 22.23 8.56 3.36
C GLN A 78 22.25 7.31 4.25
N GLU A 79 22.23 7.46 5.57
CA GLU A 79 22.12 6.36 6.54
C GLU A 79 20.86 5.50 6.32
N PHE A 80 19.83 6.08 5.68
CA PHE A 80 18.57 5.41 5.39
C PHE A 80 18.50 4.83 3.96
N ALA A 81 19.53 5.00 3.14
CA ALA A 81 19.51 4.67 1.70
C ALA A 81 19.18 3.20 1.41
N THR A 82 19.69 2.26 2.20
CA THR A 82 19.46 0.82 1.98
C THR A 82 17.98 0.44 2.17
N VAL A 83 17.36 0.89 3.26
CA VAL A 83 15.97 0.52 3.59
C VAL A 83 15.00 1.29 2.70
N SER A 84 15.23 2.58 2.52
CA SER A 84 14.42 3.40 1.63
C SER A 84 14.45 2.93 0.19
N GLY A 85 15.61 2.49 -0.34
CA GLY A 85 15.69 1.88 -1.67
C GLY A 85 14.73 0.70 -1.82
N ARG A 86 14.70 -0.19 -0.82
CA ARG A 86 13.72 -1.30 -0.78
C ARG A 86 12.28 -0.79 -0.71
N MET A 87 12.01 0.22 0.11
CA MET A 87 10.67 0.83 0.20
C MET A 87 10.23 1.40 -1.14
N LEU A 88 11.09 2.13 -1.84
CA LEU A 88 10.81 2.71 -3.15
C LEU A 88 10.46 1.64 -4.19
N ASP A 89 11.17 0.50 -4.18
CA ASP A 89 10.88 -0.65 -5.06
C ASP A 89 9.56 -1.33 -4.68
N ILE A 90 9.35 -1.64 -3.39
CA ILE A 90 8.11 -2.26 -2.88
C ILE A 90 6.89 -1.40 -3.21
N TRP A 91 6.99 -0.09 -3.04
CA TRP A 91 5.90 0.84 -3.33
C TRP A 91 5.62 0.92 -4.83
N ARG A 92 6.66 0.95 -5.68
CA ARG A 92 6.48 0.89 -7.14
C ARG A 92 5.74 -0.38 -7.54
N ASP A 93 6.24 -1.54 -7.12
CA ASP A 93 5.68 -2.83 -7.52
C ASP A 93 4.23 -2.99 -7.02
N GLY A 94 3.94 -2.51 -5.81
CA GLY A 94 2.59 -2.50 -5.25
C GLY A 94 1.63 -1.59 -6.01
N VAL A 95 2.06 -0.38 -6.36
CA VAL A 95 1.23 0.57 -7.15
C VAL A 95 1.01 0.04 -8.57
N GLU A 96 2.04 -0.51 -9.21
CA GLU A 96 1.94 -1.11 -10.53
C GLU A 96 0.96 -2.29 -10.53
N GLY A 97 1.10 -3.21 -9.57
CA GLY A 97 0.20 -4.35 -9.41
C GLY A 97 -1.26 -3.98 -9.13
N LEU A 98 -1.51 -2.79 -8.58
CA LEU A 98 -2.87 -2.29 -8.28
C LEU A 98 -3.45 -1.38 -9.37
N THR A 99 -2.63 -0.69 -10.15
CA THR A 99 -3.13 0.32 -11.10
C THR A 99 -2.85 -0.01 -12.56
N GLY A 100 -1.90 -0.91 -12.82
CA GLY A 100 -1.39 -1.18 -14.17
C GLY A 100 -0.66 0.02 -14.79
N ARG A 101 -0.24 1.00 -13.99
CA ARG A 101 0.51 2.19 -14.42
C ARG A 101 1.93 2.12 -13.89
N THR A 102 2.90 2.37 -14.76
CA THR A 102 4.35 2.51 -14.46
C THR A 102 4.73 3.97 -14.25
#